data_AF-A0A4Q1KGK8-F1
#
_entry.id   AF-A0A4Q1KGK8-F1
#
_cell.length_a   1.000
_cell.length_b   1.000
_cell.length_c   1.000
_cell.angle_alpha   90.00
_cell.angle_beta   90.00
_cell.angle_gamma   90.00
#
_symmetry.space_group_name_H-M   'P 1'
#
loop_
_entity.id
_entity.type
_entity.pdbx_description
1 polymer ?
#
loop_
_entity_poly.entity_id
_entity_poly.type
_entity_poly.pdbx_seq_one_letter_code
_entity_poly.pdbx_strand_id
1 'polypeptide(L)'
;MFWKLATYAKSVAVPLIEGYLRWRDRIGLAMLKLSGKSTVVDVQNADRLTSDRVVIFAAYPTEKLASFHIRFLEKWERRGYCIIIASHHPRATEILRPLAERGWCVIRRRPFGRDFGCYRDASRLLYDLQDSGQANFSRVVYINDSVVTVDTAEEQIISYIDAPSRHFVGITDNYDRGYHISSYMFGISGQVFRERRVRDYWRKYGAVSTRRYAISKGEIGFSRCITKTGYIPHVQWPIAKLKSRLERLDLDRVSMIAEAMEPHFKSRHKHPLIQVNESLDEFVSSRKKLLAEDPAQKLGGLISQFVRSSGNKPQPKPVGGRHMELVDLPNDKQVAVFNRTARDRMTDTIVGYIFRGSHIHHGAAPLLFLGAGVLKKDLVLRRIIEPFNIEKLLLDSRACASHEVDEILMEIVARGHPKSFRGGRALMLRWDFI
;
A
#
# COMPACT_ATOMS: atom_id res chain seq x y z
N MET A 1 31.65 -14.45 0.76
CA MET A 1 31.33 -15.62 1.61
C MET A 1 30.23 -15.32 2.64
N PHE A 2 30.36 -14.25 3.44
CA PHE A 2 29.39 -13.85 4.48
C PHE A 2 27.93 -13.66 4.02
N TRP A 3 27.70 -13.09 2.82
CA TRP A 3 26.34 -12.84 2.33
C TRP A 3 25.58 -14.14 2.00
N LYS A 4 26.29 -15.16 1.48
CA LYS A 4 25.72 -16.49 1.20
C LYS A 4 25.38 -17.23 2.49
N LEU A 5 26.27 -17.19 3.49
CA LEU A 5 26.03 -17.75 4.83
C LEU A 5 24.84 -17.09 5.54
N ALA A 6 24.73 -15.76 5.50
CA ALA A 6 23.60 -15.03 6.09
C ALA A 6 22.27 -15.35 5.40
N THR A 7 22.29 -15.51 4.07
CA THR A 7 21.11 -15.89 3.28
C THR A 7 20.68 -17.31 3.58
N TYR A 8 21.64 -18.24 3.69
CA TYR A 8 21.38 -19.62 4.08
C TYR A 8 20.82 -19.73 5.50
N ALA A 9 21.43 -19.05 6.48
CA ALA A 9 20.93 -18.99 7.86
C ALA A 9 19.49 -18.45 7.92
N LYS A 10 19.18 -17.40 7.14
CA LYS A 10 17.81 -16.87 7.01
C LYS A 10 16.85 -17.92 6.42
N SER A 11 17.29 -18.68 5.42
CA SER A 11 16.46 -19.70 4.76
C SER A 11 16.06 -20.85 5.68
N VAL A 12 16.87 -21.15 6.71
CA VAL A 12 16.61 -22.21 7.70
C VAL A 12 15.90 -21.67 8.95
N ALA A 13 16.39 -20.58 9.53
CA ALA A 13 15.89 -20.05 10.80
C ALA A 13 14.46 -19.49 10.70
N VAL A 14 14.14 -18.84 9.58
CA VAL A 14 12.84 -18.18 9.44
C VAL A 14 11.68 -19.19 9.39
N PRO A 15 11.72 -20.28 8.58
CA PRO A 15 10.71 -21.33 8.64
C PRO A 15 10.56 -21.97 10.02
N LEU A 16 11.65 -22.20 10.74
CA LEU A 16 11.63 -22.81 12.09
C LEU A 16 10.93 -21.90 13.12
N ILE A 17 11.34 -20.63 13.21
CA ILE A 17 10.71 -19.65 14.11
C ILE A 17 9.24 -19.48 13.75
N GLU A 18 8.93 -19.39 12.45
CA GLU A 18 7.55 -19.30 11.98
C GLU A 18 6.72 -20.54 12.36
N GLY A 19 7.30 -21.74 12.23
CA GLY A 19 6.69 -23.00 12.63
C GLY A 19 6.38 -23.01 14.13
N TYR A 20 7.33 -22.61 14.97
CA TYR A 20 7.15 -22.50 16.41
C TYR A 20 6.04 -21.50 16.77
N LEU A 21 6.07 -20.28 16.21
CA LEU A 21 5.06 -19.27 16.49
C LEU A 21 3.65 -19.73 16.07
N ARG A 22 3.53 -20.39 14.91
CA ARG A 22 2.27 -20.97 14.44
C ARG A 22 1.77 -22.07 15.39
N TRP A 23 2.67 -22.95 15.84
CA TRP A 23 2.34 -24.03 16.77
C TRP A 23 1.86 -23.47 18.11
N ARG A 24 2.59 -22.51 18.68
CA ARG A 24 2.23 -21.80 19.92
C ARG A 24 0.83 -21.19 19.84
N ASP A 25 0.55 -20.43 18.78
CA ASP A 25 -0.76 -19.77 18.64
C ASP A 25 -1.88 -20.80 18.43
N ARG A 26 -1.64 -21.89 17.70
CA ARG A 26 -2.61 -22.98 17.53
C ARG A 26 -2.95 -23.67 18.84
N ILE A 27 -1.95 -23.97 19.66
CA ILE A 27 -2.17 -24.52 21.01
C ILE A 27 -2.97 -23.55 21.85
N GLY A 28 -2.57 -22.26 21.87
CA GLY A 28 -3.30 -21.22 22.61
C GLY A 28 -4.78 -21.14 22.20
N LEU A 29 -5.06 -21.16 20.88
CA LEU A 29 -6.43 -21.18 20.36
C LEU A 29 -7.20 -22.46 20.71
N ALA A 30 -6.54 -23.63 20.70
CA ALA A 30 -7.14 -24.89 21.10
C ALA A 30 -7.48 -24.93 22.59
N MET A 31 -6.58 -24.44 23.44
CA MET A 31 -6.80 -24.32 24.89
C MET A 31 -7.95 -23.36 25.21
N LEU A 32 -8.07 -22.24 24.49
CA LEU A 32 -9.22 -21.34 24.63
C LEU A 32 -10.53 -22.07 24.30
N LYS A 33 -10.56 -22.80 23.18
CA LYS A 33 -11.73 -23.58 22.77
C LYS A 33 -12.10 -24.65 23.81
N LEU A 34 -11.12 -25.40 24.31
CA LEU A 34 -11.32 -26.43 25.33
C LEU A 34 -11.81 -25.86 26.67
N SER A 35 -11.38 -24.65 27.00
CA SER A 35 -11.82 -23.94 28.23
C SER A 35 -13.11 -23.13 28.04
N GLY A 36 -13.80 -23.25 26.91
CA GLY A 36 -15.01 -22.48 26.61
C GLY A 36 -14.79 -20.97 26.46
N LYS A 37 -13.53 -20.52 26.37
CA LYS A 37 -13.16 -19.09 26.28
C LYS A 37 -13.08 -18.63 24.83
N SER A 38 -13.44 -17.36 24.60
CA SER A 38 -13.37 -16.70 23.29
C SER A 38 -12.06 -15.92 23.10
N THR A 39 -11.69 -15.67 21.84
CA THR A 39 -10.67 -14.67 21.49
C THR A 39 -11.14 -13.26 21.85
N VAL A 40 -12.44 -13.00 21.73
CA VAL A 40 -13.07 -11.78 22.26
C VAL A 40 -13.10 -11.84 23.77
N VAL A 41 -12.67 -10.76 24.42
CA VAL A 41 -12.72 -10.61 25.88
C VAL A 41 -13.97 -9.83 26.27
N ASP A 42 -14.29 -8.79 25.52
CA ASP A 42 -15.35 -7.83 25.83
C ASP A 42 -15.80 -7.12 24.55
N VAL A 43 -17.09 -6.74 24.52
CA VAL A 43 -17.70 -5.94 23.46
C VAL A 43 -18.54 -4.84 24.10
N GLN A 44 -18.27 -3.59 23.74
CA GLN A 44 -19.02 -2.41 24.20
C GLN A 44 -19.81 -1.80 23.04
N ASN A 45 -20.98 -1.23 23.34
CA ASN A 45 -21.87 -0.57 22.38
C ASN A 45 -22.27 -1.45 21.18
N ALA A 46 -22.42 -2.77 21.36
CA ALA A 46 -22.88 -3.65 20.28
C ALA A 46 -24.31 -3.29 19.82
N ASP A 47 -25.14 -2.84 20.76
CA ASP A 47 -26.49 -2.31 20.57
C ASP A 47 -26.53 -1.04 19.70
N ARG A 48 -25.41 -0.33 19.54
CA ARG A 48 -25.30 0.86 18.69
C ARG A 48 -25.02 0.53 17.22
N LEU A 49 -24.94 -0.75 16.85
CA LEU A 49 -24.81 -1.20 15.46
C LEU A 49 -26.18 -1.18 14.76
N THR A 50 -26.72 0.02 14.55
CA THR A 50 -28.08 0.25 14.02
C THR A 50 -28.15 0.43 12.50
N SER A 51 -27.00 0.60 11.84
CA SER A 51 -26.91 0.74 10.37
C SER A 51 -26.65 -0.60 9.68
N ASP A 52 -27.13 -0.72 8.44
CA ASP A 52 -26.79 -1.83 7.55
C ASP A 52 -25.39 -1.69 6.92
N ARG A 53 -24.69 -0.57 7.16
CA ARG A 53 -23.34 -0.30 6.68
C ARG A 53 -22.38 -0.22 7.85
N VAL A 54 -21.28 -0.98 7.78
CA VAL A 54 -20.33 -1.08 8.89
C VAL A 54 -18.89 -0.93 8.43
N VAL A 55 -18.10 -0.16 9.17
CA VAL A 55 -16.64 -0.15 9.09
C VAL A 55 -16.08 -0.94 10.26
N ILE A 56 -15.25 -1.94 9.97
CA ILE A 56 -14.43 -2.67 10.93
C ILE A 56 -13.01 -2.12 10.85
N PHE A 57 -12.57 -1.47 11.92
CA PHE A 57 -11.24 -0.89 12.05
C PHE A 57 -10.39 -1.70 13.04
N ALA A 58 -9.33 -2.35 12.53
CA ALA A 58 -8.36 -3.05 13.36
C ALA A 58 -7.29 -2.07 13.88
N ALA A 59 -7.27 -1.85 15.20
CA ALA A 59 -6.41 -0.87 15.85
C ALA A 59 -5.31 -1.53 16.69
N TYR A 60 -4.08 -1.05 16.55
CA TYR A 60 -2.92 -1.35 17.39
C TYR A 60 -2.01 -0.10 17.51
N PRO A 61 -2.53 1.01 18.07
CA PRO A 61 -1.77 2.25 18.20
C PRO A 61 -0.63 2.12 19.21
N THR A 62 0.38 2.98 19.10
CA THR A 62 1.49 3.05 20.05
C THR A 62 1.03 3.55 21.43
N GLU A 63 0.25 4.64 21.45
CA GLU A 63 -0.26 5.25 22.69
C GLU A 63 -1.76 5.53 22.60
N LYS A 64 -2.17 6.28 21.57
CA LYS A 64 -3.56 6.62 21.26
C LYS A 64 -3.79 6.46 19.76
N LEU A 65 -5.05 6.35 19.36
CA LEU A 65 -5.39 6.37 17.94
C LEU A 65 -5.04 7.75 17.37
N ALA A 66 -4.28 7.78 16.27
CA ALA A 66 -3.83 9.01 15.63
C ALA A 66 -5.02 9.84 15.10
N SER A 67 -4.88 11.16 15.02
CA SER A 67 -6.02 12.04 14.75
C SER A 67 -6.54 11.89 13.31
N PHE A 68 -5.65 11.66 12.34
CA PHE A 68 -6.05 11.34 10.97
C PHE A 68 -6.90 10.05 10.87
N HIS A 69 -6.67 9.05 11.72
CA HIS A 69 -7.52 7.84 11.75
C HIS A 69 -8.91 8.15 12.29
N ILE A 70 -8.97 8.97 13.34
CA ILE A 70 -10.23 9.42 13.93
C ILE A 70 -11.03 10.23 12.89
N ARG A 71 -10.41 11.25 12.28
CA ARG A 71 -10.98 12.06 11.19
C ARG A 71 -11.50 11.18 10.05
N PHE A 72 -10.71 10.21 9.62
CA PHE A 72 -11.10 9.32 8.52
C PHE A 72 -12.32 8.47 8.88
N LEU A 73 -12.39 7.93 10.10
CA LEU A 73 -13.54 7.17 10.58
C LEU A 73 -14.79 8.03 10.77
N GLU A 74 -14.64 9.28 11.21
CA GLU A 74 -15.75 10.24 11.28
C GLU A 74 -16.36 10.54 9.90
N LYS A 75 -15.54 10.56 8.83
CA LYS A 75 -16.07 10.69 7.46
C LYS A 75 -16.95 9.51 7.07
N TRP A 76 -16.59 8.29 7.48
CA TRP A 76 -17.44 7.11 7.28
C TRP A 76 -18.74 7.21 8.08
N GLU A 77 -18.65 7.61 9.35
CA GLU A 77 -19.82 7.81 10.23
C GLU A 77 -20.79 8.84 9.65
N ARG A 78 -20.28 9.98 9.12
CA ARG A 78 -21.09 10.98 8.40
C ARG A 78 -21.78 10.43 7.14
N ARG A 79 -21.28 9.33 6.57
CA ARG A 79 -21.94 8.61 5.46
C ARG A 79 -22.89 7.50 5.94
N GLY A 80 -23.24 7.48 7.22
CA GLY A 80 -24.19 6.55 7.81
C GLY A 80 -23.62 5.17 8.14
N TYR A 81 -22.29 5.04 8.21
CA TYR A 81 -21.67 3.79 8.65
C TYR A 81 -21.60 3.71 10.18
N CYS A 82 -21.94 2.57 10.76
CA CYS A 82 -21.53 2.25 12.12
C CYS A 82 -20.05 1.87 12.16
N ILE A 83 -19.35 2.27 13.22
CA ILE A 83 -17.91 2.00 13.38
C ILE A 83 -17.70 0.93 14.45
N ILE A 84 -16.96 -0.12 14.09
CA ILE A 84 -16.45 -1.15 15.01
C ILE A 84 -14.93 -0.99 15.12
N ILE A 85 -14.44 -0.69 16.31
CA ILE A 85 -13.01 -0.70 16.61
C ILE A 85 -12.62 -2.01 17.28
N ALA A 86 -11.62 -2.67 16.73
CA ALA A 86 -11.21 -4.00 17.13
C ALA A 86 -9.72 -4.00 17.48
N SER A 87 -9.36 -4.27 18.74
CA SER A 87 -7.95 -4.26 19.17
C SER A 87 -7.58 -5.41 20.09
N HIS A 88 -6.34 -5.86 19.95
CA HIS A 88 -5.67 -6.78 20.86
C HIS A 88 -4.50 -6.13 21.61
N HIS A 89 -4.44 -4.79 21.64
CA HIS A 89 -3.41 -4.07 22.37
C HIS A 89 -3.48 -4.40 23.87
N PRO A 90 -2.35 -4.60 24.58
CA PRO A 90 -2.37 -4.89 26.03
C PRO A 90 -3.11 -3.85 26.86
N ARG A 91 -3.03 -2.57 26.45
CA ARG A 91 -3.73 -1.43 27.07
C ARG A 91 -5.05 -1.08 26.37
N ALA A 92 -5.67 -2.02 25.66
CA ALA A 92 -6.88 -1.75 24.86
C ALA A 92 -8.01 -1.11 25.68
N THR A 93 -8.19 -1.46 26.96
CA THR A 93 -9.22 -0.83 27.81
C THR A 93 -9.03 0.67 27.92
N GLU A 94 -7.80 1.13 28.14
CA GLU A 94 -7.49 2.56 28.28
C GLU A 94 -7.60 3.29 26.96
N ILE A 95 -7.02 2.70 25.90
CA ILE A 95 -6.91 3.30 24.56
C ILE A 95 -8.27 3.42 23.89
N LEU A 96 -9.15 2.42 24.06
CA LEU A 96 -10.42 2.36 23.35
C LEU A 96 -11.58 3.02 24.12
N ARG A 97 -11.42 3.30 25.42
CA ARG A 97 -12.46 3.94 26.24
C ARG A 97 -12.97 5.26 25.63
N PRO A 98 -12.13 6.21 25.18
CA PRO A 98 -12.62 7.42 24.52
C PRO A 98 -13.45 7.13 23.25
N LEU A 99 -13.14 6.03 22.55
CA LEU A 99 -13.86 5.62 21.34
C LEU A 99 -15.21 4.97 21.70
N ALA A 100 -15.29 4.24 22.81
CA ALA A 100 -16.53 3.72 23.35
C ALA A 100 -17.44 4.83 23.90
N GLU A 101 -16.88 5.81 24.62
CA GLU A 101 -17.61 6.99 25.14
C GLU A 101 -18.21 7.82 24.00
N ARG A 102 -17.51 7.91 22.87
CA ARG A 102 -18.03 8.49 21.61
C ARG A 102 -19.24 7.74 21.05
N GLY A 103 -19.39 6.46 21.38
CA GLY A 103 -20.48 5.61 20.91
C GLY A 103 -20.11 4.62 19.81
N TRP A 104 -18.83 4.52 19.45
CA TRP A 104 -18.40 3.44 18.54
C TRP A 104 -18.45 2.10 19.25
N CYS A 105 -18.72 1.03 18.49
CA CYS A 105 -18.65 -0.33 19.01
C CYS A 105 -17.18 -0.70 19.20
N VAL A 106 -16.83 -1.24 20.37
CA VAL A 106 -15.45 -1.57 20.71
C VAL A 106 -15.34 -3.04 21.06
N ILE A 107 -14.44 -3.75 20.37
CA ILE A 107 -14.12 -5.16 20.60
C ILE A 107 -12.69 -5.27 21.13
N ARG A 108 -12.59 -5.61 22.42
CA ARG A 108 -11.32 -5.97 23.06
C ARG A 108 -11.10 -7.47 22.95
N ARG A 109 -9.93 -7.87 22.45
CA ARG A 109 -9.61 -9.29 22.21
C ARG A 109 -8.21 -9.67 22.67
N ARG A 110 -7.96 -10.97 22.72
CA ARG A 110 -6.66 -11.59 22.98
C ARG A 110 -5.71 -11.43 21.77
N PRO A 111 -4.37 -11.50 21.95
CA PRO A 111 -3.37 -11.16 20.93
C PRO A 111 -3.15 -12.26 19.87
N PHE A 112 -4.24 -12.62 19.19
CA PHE A 112 -4.27 -13.65 18.16
C PHE A 112 -4.68 -13.06 16.80
N GLY A 113 -3.93 -13.40 15.74
CA GLY A 113 -4.35 -13.23 14.35
C GLY A 113 -4.08 -11.87 13.72
N ARG A 114 -3.42 -10.93 14.43
CA ARG A 114 -3.17 -9.55 13.97
C ARG A 114 -4.47 -8.87 13.50
N ASP A 115 -4.40 -8.08 12.43
CA ASP A 115 -5.52 -7.43 11.75
C ASP A 115 -6.62 -8.42 11.32
N PHE A 116 -6.26 -9.57 10.75
CA PHE A 116 -7.25 -10.59 10.37
C PHE A 116 -7.96 -11.24 11.57
N GLY A 117 -7.31 -11.32 12.73
CA GLY A 117 -7.97 -11.69 13.98
C GLY A 117 -9.03 -10.66 14.39
N CYS A 118 -8.71 -9.38 14.23
CA CYS A 118 -9.66 -8.28 14.42
C CYS A 118 -10.86 -8.38 13.46
N TYR A 119 -10.59 -8.55 12.16
CA TYR A 119 -11.63 -8.70 11.14
C TYR A 119 -12.50 -9.92 11.35
N ARG A 120 -11.90 -11.05 11.76
CA ARG A 120 -12.62 -12.28 12.05
C ARG A 120 -13.64 -12.09 13.14
N ASP A 121 -13.24 -11.62 14.33
CA ASP A 121 -14.20 -11.62 15.44
C ASP A 121 -15.25 -10.52 15.27
N ALA A 122 -14.92 -9.40 14.62
CA ALA A 122 -15.92 -8.40 14.23
C ALA A 122 -16.91 -8.96 13.19
N SER A 123 -16.43 -9.67 12.15
CA SER A 123 -17.32 -10.30 11.17
C SER A 123 -18.23 -11.35 11.81
N ARG A 124 -17.75 -12.09 12.82
CA ARG A 124 -18.56 -13.04 13.57
C ARG A 124 -19.66 -12.36 14.37
N LEU A 125 -19.35 -11.26 15.07
CA LEU A 125 -20.37 -10.44 15.73
C LEU A 125 -21.46 -10.01 14.73
N LEU A 126 -21.07 -9.50 13.55
CA LEU A 126 -22.03 -9.14 12.51
C LEU A 126 -22.85 -10.35 12.03
N TYR A 127 -22.24 -11.54 11.90
CA TYR A 127 -22.99 -12.74 11.55
C TYR A 127 -23.99 -13.17 12.62
N ASP A 128 -23.65 -13.00 13.90
CA ASP A 128 -24.54 -13.34 15.01
C ASP A 128 -25.75 -12.38 15.04
N LEU A 129 -25.52 -11.09 14.78
CA LEU A 129 -26.60 -10.09 14.60
C LEU A 129 -27.49 -10.41 13.38
N GLN A 130 -26.91 -10.89 12.30
CA GLN A 130 -27.67 -11.27 11.11
C GLN A 130 -28.46 -12.55 11.30
N ASP A 131 -27.88 -13.56 11.96
CA ASP A 131 -28.54 -14.85 12.20
C ASP A 131 -29.67 -14.74 13.24
N SER A 132 -29.59 -13.75 14.15
CA SER A 132 -30.66 -13.41 15.09
C SER A 132 -31.73 -12.48 14.49
N GLY A 133 -31.59 -12.06 13.24
CA GLY A 133 -32.53 -11.17 12.56
C GLY A 133 -32.46 -9.70 13.00
N GLN A 134 -31.48 -9.32 13.82
CA GLN A 134 -31.33 -7.95 14.33
C GLN A 134 -30.81 -6.97 13.28
N ALA A 135 -30.02 -7.44 12.32
CA ALA A 135 -29.43 -6.59 11.28
C ALA A 135 -29.26 -7.34 9.95
N ASN A 136 -29.24 -6.62 8.84
CA ASN A 136 -28.88 -7.18 7.53
C ASN A 136 -27.92 -6.25 6.80
N PHE A 137 -26.64 -6.61 6.77
CA PHE A 137 -25.62 -5.68 6.31
C PHE A 137 -25.58 -5.58 4.78
N SER A 138 -25.67 -4.36 4.25
CA SER A 138 -25.55 -4.05 2.83
C SER A 138 -24.11 -3.77 2.41
N ARG A 139 -23.23 -3.37 3.34
CA ARG A 139 -21.79 -3.18 3.08
C ARG A 139 -20.96 -3.34 4.35
N VAL A 140 -19.82 -4.03 4.21
CA VAL A 140 -18.82 -4.18 5.27
C VAL A 140 -17.47 -3.72 4.73
N VAL A 141 -16.88 -2.74 5.40
CA VAL A 141 -15.56 -2.17 5.06
C VAL A 141 -14.56 -2.58 6.14
N TYR A 142 -13.38 -2.97 5.73
CA TYR A 142 -12.30 -3.45 6.60
C TYR A 142 -11.10 -2.52 6.44
N ILE A 143 -10.65 -1.95 7.56
CA ILE A 143 -9.58 -0.98 7.61
C ILE A 143 -8.63 -1.37 8.75
N ASN A 144 -7.33 -1.18 8.60
CA ASN A 144 -6.43 -1.28 9.75
C ASN A 144 -5.56 -0.04 9.87
N ASP A 145 -5.00 0.12 11.07
CA ASP A 145 -4.23 1.30 11.45
C ASP A 145 -2.80 1.33 10.91
N SER A 146 -2.41 0.37 10.05
CA SER A 146 -1.05 0.25 9.53
C SER A 146 -0.73 1.23 8.40
N VAL A 147 -1.72 1.99 7.94
CA VAL A 147 -1.57 3.06 6.96
C VAL A 147 -1.93 4.41 7.56
N VAL A 148 -1.48 5.48 6.91
CA VAL A 148 -1.88 6.86 7.10
C VAL A 148 -2.73 7.27 5.90
N THR A 149 -3.76 8.08 6.14
CA THR A 149 -4.57 8.70 5.09
C THR A 149 -4.31 10.20 5.03
N VAL A 150 -4.35 10.76 3.83
CA VAL A 150 -4.21 12.20 3.60
C VAL A 150 -5.59 12.79 3.35
N ASP A 151 -5.95 13.86 4.06
CA ASP A 151 -7.30 14.44 4.11
C ASP A 151 -7.93 14.65 2.72
N THR A 152 -7.14 15.22 1.79
CA THR A 152 -7.58 15.55 0.43
C THR A 152 -7.98 14.34 -0.42
N ALA A 153 -7.50 13.14 -0.09
CA ALA A 153 -7.81 11.90 -0.80
C ALA A 153 -8.89 11.06 -0.13
N GLU A 154 -9.20 11.32 1.14
CA GLU A 154 -10.10 10.49 1.95
C GLU A 154 -11.51 10.40 1.34
N GLU A 155 -12.08 11.50 0.87
CA GLU A 155 -13.42 11.47 0.24
C GLU A 155 -13.44 10.65 -1.06
N GLN A 156 -12.35 10.70 -1.83
CA GLN A 156 -12.21 9.88 -3.04
C GLN A 156 -12.09 8.39 -2.69
N ILE A 157 -11.30 8.06 -1.68
CA ILE A 157 -11.13 6.70 -1.14
C ILE A 157 -12.48 6.15 -0.67
N ILE A 158 -13.20 6.90 0.16
CA ILE A 158 -14.50 6.51 0.71
C ILE A 158 -15.50 6.30 -0.42
N SER A 159 -15.63 7.26 -1.34
CA SER A 159 -16.54 7.16 -2.48
C SER A 159 -16.20 5.99 -3.40
N TYR A 160 -14.92 5.65 -3.54
CA TYR A 160 -14.51 4.51 -4.36
C TYR A 160 -14.97 3.18 -3.74
N ILE A 161 -14.77 3.01 -2.43
CA ILE A 161 -15.16 1.81 -1.68
C ILE A 161 -16.68 1.70 -1.53
N ASP A 162 -17.37 2.81 -1.27
CA ASP A 162 -18.81 2.86 -1.01
C ASP A 162 -19.67 2.68 -2.27
N ALA A 163 -19.05 2.66 -3.46
CA ALA A 163 -19.78 2.52 -4.72
C ALA A 163 -20.64 1.23 -4.77
N PRO A 164 -21.96 1.32 -4.97
CA PRO A 164 -22.87 0.16 -4.95
C PRO A 164 -22.49 -0.94 -5.94
N SER A 165 -22.00 -0.57 -7.12
CA SER A 165 -21.61 -1.51 -8.19
C SER A 165 -20.35 -2.33 -7.91
N ARG A 166 -19.60 -2.03 -6.83
CA ARG A 166 -18.35 -2.73 -6.48
C ARG A 166 -18.58 -3.73 -5.36
N HIS A 167 -18.76 -4.99 -5.72
CA HIS A 167 -19.05 -6.05 -4.76
C HIS A 167 -17.85 -6.46 -3.90
N PHE A 168 -16.64 -6.37 -4.46
CA PHE A 168 -15.38 -6.56 -3.75
C PHE A 168 -14.40 -5.49 -4.23
N VAL A 169 -13.92 -4.66 -3.30
CA VAL A 169 -13.13 -3.46 -3.62
C VAL A 169 -11.94 -3.32 -2.69
N GLY A 170 -10.82 -2.80 -3.18
CA GLY A 170 -9.65 -2.47 -2.37
C GLY A 170 -8.87 -1.28 -2.93
N ILE A 171 -7.94 -0.76 -2.13
CA ILE A 171 -7.14 0.41 -2.52
C ILE A 171 -5.99 0.01 -3.43
N THR A 172 -5.18 -0.99 -3.05
CA THR A 172 -4.10 -1.56 -3.88
C THR A 172 -4.17 -3.08 -3.96
N ASP A 173 -3.64 -3.61 -5.05
CA ASP A 173 -3.35 -5.03 -5.25
C ASP A 173 -1.86 -5.34 -5.18
N ASN A 174 -1.53 -6.62 -5.08
CA ASN A 174 -0.16 -7.11 -4.99
C ASN A 174 -0.02 -8.48 -5.66
N TYR A 175 1.14 -8.73 -6.28
CA TYR A 175 1.47 -9.94 -7.04
C TYR A 175 2.65 -10.73 -6.45
N ASP A 176 3.41 -10.19 -5.48
CA ASP A 176 4.66 -10.75 -4.94
C ASP A 176 4.58 -12.25 -4.57
N ARG A 177 3.48 -12.66 -3.91
CA ARG A 177 3.26 -14.04 -3.44
C ARG A 177 2.00 -14.67 -4.00
N GLY A 178 1.54 -14.13 -5.13
CA GLY A 178 0.24 -14.40 -5.72
C GLY A 178 -0.70 -13.21 -5.57
N TYR A 179 -1.61 -13.07 -6.54
CA TYR A 179 -2.55 -11.96 -6.61
C TYR A 179 -3.47 -11.88 -5.37
N HIS A 180 -3.56 -10.69 -4.78
CA HIS A 180 -4.48 -10.37 -3.69
C HIS A 180 -4.73 -8.86 -3.55
N ILE A 181 -5.85 -8.52 -2.91
CA ILE A 181 -6.10 -7.18 -2.38
C ILE A 181 -5.37 -7.02 -1.05
N SER A 182 -4.72 -5.86 -0.86
CA SER A 182 -4.01 -5.54 0.39
C SER A 182 -4.98 -5.38 1.57
N SER A 183 -4.66 -5.95 2.74
CA SER A 183 -5.60 -5.97 3.89
C SER A 183 -5.84 -4.63 4.59
N TYR A 184 -5.08 -3.58 4.27
CA TYR A 184 -5.15 -2.34 5.03
C TYR A 184 -6.44 -1.56 4.81
N MET A 185 -7.08 -1.72 3.65
CA MET A 185 -8.34 -1.07 3.34
C MET A 185 -9.03 -1.76 2.17
N PHE A 186 -10.16 -2.42 2.44
CA PHE A 186 -10.99 -3.08 1.44
C PHE A 186 -12.46 -3.10 1.88
N GLY A 187 -13.38 -3.31 0.94
CA GLY A 187 -14.80 -3.39 1.21
C GLY A 187 -15.46 -4.53 0.44
N ILE A 188 -16.55 -5.04 0.99
CA ILE A 188 -17.40 -6.02 0.35
C ILE A 188 -18.86 -5.61 0.46
N SER A 189 -19.64 -5.90 -0.59
CA SER A 189 -21.09 -5.78 -0.53
C SER A 189 -21.70 -6.81 0.40
N GLY A 190 -22.93 -6.54 0.86
CA GLY A 190 -23.72 -7.46 1.66
C GLY A 190 -23.95 -8.81 0.98
N GLN A 191 -24.06 -8.82 -0.36
CA GLN A 191 -24.16 -10.05 -1.14
C GLN A 191 -22.94 -10.94 -0.91
N VAL A 192 -21.73 -10.38 -1.12
CA VAL A 192 -20.45 -11.07 -0.86
C VAL A 192 -20.32 -11.46 0.61
N PHE A 193 -20.71 -10.59 1.54
CA PHE A 193 -20.61 -10.87 2.97
C PHE A 193 -21.47 -12.06 3.40
N ARG A 194 -22.65 -12.22 2.79
CA ARG A 194 -23.59 -13.32 3.04
C ARG A 194 -23.24 -14.62 2.31
N GLU A 195 -22.37 -14.58 1.31
CA GLU A 195 -21.91 -15.78 0.60
C GLU A 195 -21.42 -16.85 1.58
N ARG A 196 -21.97 -18.07 1.46
CA ARG A 196 -21.66 -19.17 2.39
C ARG A 196 -20.15 -19.40 2.53
N ARG A 197 -19.39 -19.29 1.42
CA ARG A 197 -17.93 -19.45 1.43
C ARG A 197 -17.21 -18.36 2.22
N VAL A 198 -17.69 -17.12 2.14
CA VAL A 198 -17.13 -15.97 2.87
C VAL A 198 -17.46 -16.06 4.36
N ARG A 199 -18.70 -16.44 4.70
CA ARG A 199 -19.10 -16.72 6.10
C ARG A 199 -18.24 -17.83 6.70
N ASP A 200 -18.10 -18.94 5.98
CA ASP A 200 -17.27 -20.07 6.40
C ASP A 200 -15.81 -19.70 6.56
N TYR A 201 -15.28 -18.86 5.68
CA TYR A 201 -13.91 -18.38 5.78
C TYR A 201 -13.68 -17.67 7.12
N TRP A 202 -14.51 -16.69 7.49
CA TRP A 202 -14.36 -15.98 8.76
C TRP A 202 -14.64 -16.88 9.97
N ARG A 203 -15.59 -17.82 9.86
CA ARG A 203 -15.85 -18.82 10.90
C ARG A 203 -14.67 -19.78 11.08
N LYS A 204 -13.91 -20.11 10.04
CA LYS A 204 -12.83 -21.10 10.09
C LYS A 204 -11.42 -20.49 10.15
N TYR A 205 -11.27 -19.19 9.92
CA TYR A 205 -9.97 -18.53 9.92
C TYR A 205 -9.23 -18.75 11.25
N GLY A 206 -8.03 -19.31 11.17
CA GLY A 206 -7.17 -19.52 12.33
C GLY A 206 -6.43 -18.23 12.65
N ALA A 207 -6.72 -17.60 13.79
CA ALA A 207 -6.14 -16.34 14.21
C ALA A 207 -4.66 -16.50 14.66
N VAL A 208 -3.77 -16.87 13.74
CA VAL A 208 -2.33 -17.00 14.00
C VAL A 208 -1.63 -15.68 13.73
N SER A 209 -0.78 -15.24 14.66
CA SER A 209 -0.24 -13.87 14.71
C SER A 209 1.01 -13.64 13.86
N THR A 210 1.45 -14.61 13.05
CA THR A 210 2.62 -14.42 12.18
C THR A 210 2.24 -13.64 10.92
N ARG A 211 3.08 -12.67 10.53
CA ARG A 211 2.86 -11.84 9.32
C ARG A 211 2.63 -12.70 8.07
N ARG A 212 3.45 -13.72 7.87
CA ARG A 212 3.37 -14.62 6.71
C ARG A 212 2.09 -15.44 6.68
N TYR A 213 1.57 -15.84 7.85
CA TYR A 213 0.25 -16.47 7.92
C TYR A 213 -0.86 -15.49 7.58
N ALA A 214 -0.83 -14.26 8.11
CA ALA A 214 -1.79 -13.21 7.77
C ALA A 214 -1.78 -12.87 6.28
N ILE A 215 -0.62 -12.85 5.61
CA ILE A 215 -0.57 -12.66 4.15
C ILE A 215 -1.12 -13.90 3.41
N SER A 216 -0.63 -15.10 3.75
CA SER A 216 -0.93 -16.33 3.00
C SER A 216 -2.37 -16.81 3.20
N LYS A 217 -2.84 -16.87 4.44
CA LYS A 217 -4.18 -17.34 4.80
C LYS A 217 -5.17 -16.22 4.96
N GLY A 218 -4.71 -15.01 5.28
CA GLY A 218 -5.51 -13.79 5.32
C GLY A 218 -5.66 -13.18 3.93
N GLU A 219 -4.75 -12.29 3.52
CA GLU A 219 -4.86 -11.49 2.29
C GLU A 219 -5.12 -12.33 1.04
N ILE A 220 -4.24 -13.31 0.77
CA ILE A 220 -4.35 -14.21 -0.38
C ILE A 220 -5.52 -15.17 -0.21
N GLY A 221 -5.70 -15.74 1.00
CA GLY A 221 -6.76 -16.70 1.28
C GLY A 221 -8.16 -16.09 1.09
N PHE A 222 -8.36 -14.88 1.59
CA PHE A 222 -9.62 -14.16 1.51
C PHE A 222 -9.92 -13.69 0.08
N SER A 223 -8.93 -13.08 -0.60
CA SER A 223 -9.09 -12.67 -2.00
C SER A 223 -9.45 -13.86 -2.90
N ARG A 224 -8.80 -15.02 -2.68
CA ARG A 224 -9.13 -16.28 -3.37
C ARG A 224 -10.50 -16.84 -3.00
N CYS A 225 -10.92 -16.68 -1.74
CA CYS A 225 -12.23 -17.13 -1.29
C CYS A 225 -13.35 -16.42 -2.06
N ILE A 226 -13.27 -15.08 -2.16
CA ILE A 226 -14.26 -14.25 -2.86
C ILE A 226 -14.21 -14.45 -4.37
N THR A 227 -13.00 -14.46 -4.97
CA THR A 227 -12.90 -14.66 -6.43
C THR A 227 -13.43 -16.02 -6.88
N LYS A 228 -13.34 -17.05 -6.04
CA LYS A 228 -13.95 -18.36 -6.30
C LYS A 228 -15.48 -18.37 -6.24
N THR A 229 -16.14 -17.32 -5.74
CA THR A 229 -17.61 -17.17 -5.84
C THR A 229 -18.03 -16.35 -7.05
N GLY A 230 -17.10 -15.95 -7.93
CA GLY A 230 -17.38 -15.26 -9.19
C GLY A 230 -17.27 -13.73 -9.11
N TYR A 231 -17.04 -13.14 -7.94
CA TYR A 231 -16.87 -11.70 -7.82
C TYR A 231 -15.46 -11.26 -8.20
N ILE A 232 -15.36 -10.22 -9.01
CA ILE A 232 -14.11 -9.65 -9.49
C ILE A 232 -13.67 -8.51 -8.56
N PRO A 233 -12.39 -8.45 -8.13
CA PRO A 233 -11.92 -7.35 -7.30
C PRO A 233 -11.78 -6.05 -8.10
N HIS A 234 -12.32 -4.96 -7.56
CA HIS A 234 -12.11 -3.61 -8.07
C HIS A 234 -11.02 -2.92 -7.26
N VAL A 235 -10.00 -2.38 -7.91
CA VAL A 235 -8.84 -1.78 -7.23
C VAL A 235 -8.74 -0.31 -7.62
N GLN A 236 -8.64 0.61 -6.65
CA GLN A 236 -8.56 2.05 -6.93
C GLN A 236 -7.21 2.42 -7.56
N TRP A 237 -6.14 1.84 -7.00
CA TRP A 237 -4.76 1.98 -7.44
C TRP A 237 -4.20 0.60 -7.81
N PRO A 238 -4.63 0.02 -8.94
CA PRO A 238 -4.08 -1.25 -9.42
C PRO A 238 -2.68 -1.02 -9.96
N ILE A 239 -1.74 -1.90 -9.61
CA ILE A 239 -0.36 -1.83 -10.11
C ILE A 239 -0.30 -1.87 -11.64
N ALA A 240 -1.23 -2.59 -12.28
CA ALA A 240 -1.34 -2.70 -13.73
C ALA A 240 -1.62 -1.36 -14.44
N LYS A 241 -2.15 -0.35 -13.73
CA LYS A 241 -2.40 1.00 -14.28
C LYS A 241 -1.31 1.99 -13.93
N LEU A 242 -0.32 1.61 -13.12
CA LEU A 242 0.73 2.51 -12.66
C LEU A 242 1.52 3.11 -13.83
N LYS A 243 1.93 2.28 -14.80
CA LYS A 243 2.62 2.73 -16.02
C LYS A 243 1.85 3.85 -16.73
N SER A 244 0.58 3.58 -17.08
CA SER A 244 -0.27 4.55 -17.78
C SER A 244 -0.53 5.85 -16.99
N ARG A 245 -0.38 5.83 -15.66
CA ARG A 245 -0.50 7.02 -14.82
C ARG A 245 0.79 7.84 -14.83
N LEU A 246 1.94 7.17 -14.75
CA LEU A 246 3.26 7.82 -14.84
C LEU A 246 3.52 8.40 -16.24
N GLU A 247 3.08 7.73 -17.31
CA GLU A 247 3.20 8.23 -18.68
C GLU A 247 2.42 9.53 -18.95
N ARG A 248 1.48 9.91 -18.07
CA ARG A 248 0.75 11.19 -18.14
C ARG A 248 1.52 12.35 -17.52
N LEU A 249 2.57 12.06 -16.78
CA LEU A 249 3.44 13.07 -16.20
C LEU A 249 4.48 13.52 -17.24
N ASP A 250 5.02 14.73 -17.03
CA ASP A 250 6.23 15.17 -17.71
C ASP A 250 7.47 14.46 -17.13
N LEU A 251 8.62 14.64 -17.79
CA LEU A 251 9.87 14.01 -17.36
C LEU A 251 10.28 14.47 -15.96
N ASP A 252 10.17 15.76 -15.67
CA ASP A 252 10.61 16.35 -14.40
C ASP A 252 9.88 15.71 -13.20
N ARG A 253 8.56 15.53 -13.31
CA ARG A 253 7.78 14.87 -12.26
C ARG A 253 8.13 13.38 -12.11
N VAL A 254 8.38 12.68 -13.21
CA VAL A 254 8.83 11.27 -13.12
C VAL A 254 10.23 11.17 -12.49
N SER A 255 11.13 12.12 -12.79
CA SER A 255 12.45 12.24 -12.17
C SER A 255 12.33 12.51 -10.67
N MET A 256 11.45 13.41 -10.24
CA MET A 256 11.19 13.65 -8.82
C MET A 256 10.72 12.38 -8.09
N ILE A 257 9.81 11.61 -8.71
CA ILE A 257 9.40 10.31 -8.16
C ILE A 257 10.60 9.38 -8.05
N ALA A 258 11.41 9.25 -9.11
CA ALA A 258 12.57 8.36 -9.14
C ALA A 258 13.63 8.70 -8.07
N GLU A 259 13.83 9.99 -7.78
CA GLU A 259 14.72 10.46 -6.70
C GLU A 259 14.20 10.08 -5.31
N ALA A 260 12.88 10.13 -5.14
CA ALA A 260 12.20 9.79 -3.90
C ALA A 260 12.06 8.28 -3.67
N MET A 261 12.27 7.45 -4.70
CA MET A 261 12.31 5.98 -4.58
C MET A 261 13.41 5.49 -3.63
N GLU A 262 13.28 4.24 -3.18
CA GLU A 262 14.11 3.68 -2.12
C GLU A 262 15.60 3.52 -2.49
N PRO A 263 16.51 3.45 -1.49
CA PRO A 263 17.95 3.34 -1.73
C PRO A 263 18.36 2.15 -2.61
N HIS A 264 17.67 1.00 -2.49
CA HIS A 264 17.96 -0.17 -3.31
C HIS A 264 17.54 0.01 -4.78
N PHE A 265 16.44 0.71 -5.04
CA PHE A 265 16.07 1.12 -6.40
C PHE A 265 17.15 2.02 -6.99
N LYS A 266 17.56 3.05 -6.23
CA LYS A 266 18.58 4.02 -6.64
C LYS A 266 19.95 3.41 -6.87
N SER A 267 20.38 2.46 -6.03
CA SER A 267 21.69 1.82 -6.20
C SER A 267 21.73 0.90 -7.41
N ARG A 268 20.66 0.14 -7.66
CA ARG A 268 20.57 -0.83 -8.77
C ARG A 268 20.34 -0.16 -10.12
N HIS A 269 19.66 0.99 -10.13
CA HIS A 269 19.31 1.72 -11.35
C HIS A 269 20.03 3.07 -11.43
N LYS A 270 21.12 3.24 -10.66
CA LYS A 270 21.93 4.45 -10.64
C LYS A 270 22.37 4.82 -12.05
N HIS A 271 22.92 3.88 -12.83
CA HIS A 271 23.37 4.13 -14.20
C HIS A 271 22.25 4.52 -15.18
N PRO A 272 21.10 3.82 -15.27
CA PRO A 272 19.98 4.26 -16.10
C PRO A 272 19.41 5.64 -15.73
N LEU A 273 19.33 5.97 -14.43
CA LEU A 273 18.79 7.26 -13.96
C LEU A 273 19.80 8.41 -14.12
N ILE A 274 21.07 8.14 -13.82
CA ILE A 274 22.20 9.04 -14.07
C ILE A 274 22.37 9.26 -15.56
N GLN A 275 22.30 8.23 -16.41
CA GLN A 275 22.37 8.43 -17.87
C GLN A 275 21.28 9.36 -18.37
N VAL A 276 20.07 9.31 -17.80
CA VAL A 276 18.99 10.24 -18.15
C VAL A 276 19.28 11.66 -17.63
N ASN A 277 19.73 11.80 -16.37
CA ASN A 277 20.03 13.11 -15.77
C ASN A 277 21.32 13.76 -16.32
N GLU A 278 22.42 13.02 -16.43
CA GLU A 278 23.65 13.46 -17.09
C GLU A 278 23.37 13.79 -18.55
N SER A 279 22.58 12.99 -19.29
CA SER A 279 22.20 13.37 -20.66
C SER A 279 21.30 14.61 -20.69
N LEU A 280 20.48 14.88 -19.67
CA LEU A 280 19.68 16.10 -19.52
C LEU A 280 20.57 17.32 -19.24
N ASP A 281 21.48 17.21 -18.28
CA ASP A 281 22.41 18.26 -17.91
C ASP A 281 23.41 18.53 -19.03
N GLU A 282 23.92 17.49 -19.67
CA GLU A 282 24.77 17.55 -20.86
C GLU A 282 23.98 18.09 -22.06
N PHE A 283 22.70 17.76 -22.22
CA PHE A 283 21.82 18.35 -23.24
C PHE A 283 21.53 19.83 -23.00
N VAL A 284 21.25 20.24 -21.76
CA VAL A 284 20.96 21.63 -21.38
C VAL A 284 22.23 22.50 -21.43
N SER A 285 23.36 21.96 -20.96
CA SER A 285 24.66 22.63 -21.03
C SER A 285 25.22 22.66 -22.46
N SER A 286 25.05 21.58 -23.23
CA SER A 286 25.37 21.54 -24.65
C SER A 286 24.47 22.45 -25.45
N ARG A 287 23.17 22.58 -25.14
CA ARG A 287 22.26 23.57 -25.76
C ARG A 287 22.75 25.01 -25.56
N LYS A 288 23.28 25.35 -24.37
CA LYS A 288 23.88 26.67 -24.11
C LYS A 288 25.15 26.92 -24.94
N LYS A 289 25.93 25.87 -25.24
CA LYS A 289 27.15 25.94 -26.07
C LYS A 289 26.90 25.81 -27.60
N LEU A 290 25.90 25.04 -28.02
CA LEU A 290 25.61 24.68 -29.42
C LEU A 290 24.71 25.65 -30.16
N LEU A 291 24.11 26.63 -29.49
CA LEU A 291 23.45 27.76 -30.16
C LEU A 291 24.43 28.62 -31.01
N ALA A 292 25.72 28.26 -31.07
CA ALA A 292 26.77 28.90 -31.85
C ALA A 292 27.22 28.11 -33.12
N GLU A 293 26.92 26.82 -33.26
CA GLU A 293 27.40 25.98 -34.39
C GLU A 293 26.35 24.92 -34.78
N ASP A 294 25.98 24.86 -36.07
CA ASP A 294 24.93 24.03 -36.70
C ASP A 294 24.14 23.09 -35.74
N PRO A 295 23.03 23.58 -35.15
CA PRO A 295 22.41 22.98 -33.98
C PRO A 295 21.69 21.64 -34.21
N ALA A 296 21.19 21.38 -35.42
CA ALA A 296 20.19 20.32 -35.65
C ALA A 296 20.82 18.92 -35.79
N GLN A 297 21.99 18.83 -36.42
CA GLN A 297 22.62 17.55 -36.77
C GLN A 297 23.33 16.90 -35.56
N LYS A 298 24.03 17.71 -34.73
CA LYS A 298 24.67 17.24 -33.49
C LYS A 298 23.63 16.81 -32.44
N LEU A 299 22.52 17.53 -32.33
CA LEU A 299 21.43 17.22 -31.41
C LEU A 299 20.73 15.91 -31.78
N GLY A 300 20.39 15.74 -33.06
CA GLY A 300 19.70 14.54 -33.52
C GLY A 300 20.60 13.29 -33.46
N GLY A 301 21.92 13.44 -33.59
CA GLY A 301 22.89 12.37 -33.39
C GLY A 301 22.90 11.84 -31.95
N LEU A 302 23.00 12.74 -30.96
CA LEU A 302 22.97 12.38 -29.53
C LEU A 302 21.64 11.73 -29.13
N ILE A 303 20.52 12.30 -29.55
CA ILE A 303 19.20 11.73 -29.23
C ILE A 303 19.03 10.39 -29.94
N SER A 304 19.48 10.24 -31.19
CA SER A 304 19.45 8.96 -31.90
C SER A 304 20.27 7.89 -31.19
N GLN A 305 21.44 8.24 -30.67
CA GLN A 305 22.28 7.31 -29.88
C GLN A 305 21.60 6.92 -28.56
N PHE A 306 21.00 7.89 -27.85
CA PHE A 306 20.22 7.64 -26.63
C PHE A 306 19.00 6.74 -26.88
N VAL A 307 18.23 7.03 -27.92
CA VAL A 307 17.06 6.23 -28.31
C VAL A 307 17.47 4.81 -28.69
N ARG A 308 18.53 4.63 -29.50
CA ARG A 308 19.08 3.31 -29.86
C ARG A 308 19.53 2.51 -28.64
N SER A 309 20.25 3.13 -27.70
CA SER A 309 20.68 2.46 -26.46
C SER A 309 19.53 2.14 -25.51
N SER A 310 18.38 2.79 -25.66
CA SER A 310 17.18 2.56 -24.86
C SER A 310 16.30 1.43 -25.39
N GLY A 311 16.69 0.75 -26.48
CA GLY A 311 15.96 -0.39 -27.06
C GLY A 311 14.63 -0.05 -27.74
N ASN A 312 14.14 1.19 -27.61
CA ASN A 312 13.03 1.72 -28.38
C ASN A 312 13.55 2.15 -29.75
N LYS A 313 13.33 1.35 -30.80
CA LYS A 313 13.43 1.88 -32.16
C LYS A 313 12.30 2.90 -32.32
N PRO A 314 12.56 4.18 -32.65
CA PRO A 314 11.49 5.06 -33.03
C PRO A 314 10.91 4.47 -34.30
N GLN A 315 9.61 4.14 -34.32
CA GLN A 315 8.93 3.89 -35.58
C GLN A 315 8.60 5.27 -36.18
N PRO A 316 9.33 5.74 -37.20
CA PRO A 316 8.93 6.97 -37.88
C PRO A 316 7.55 6.75 -38.50
N LYS A 317 6.60 7.64 -38.23
CA LYS A 317 5.34 7.67 -38.98
C LYS A 317 5.65 8.21 -40.38
N PRO A 318 5.26 7.52 -41.47
CA PRO A 318 5.40 8.06 -42.81
C PRO A 318 4.46 9.25 -42.96
N VAL A 319 5.02 10.42 -43.24
CA VAL A 319 4.26 11.58 -43.74
C VAL A 319 4.85 11.90 -45.11
N GLY A 320 4.11 11.60 -46.18
CA GLY A 320 4.50 12.00 -47.54
C GLY A 320 5.74 11.28 -48.12
N GLY A 321 5.90 9.97 -47.90
CA GLY A 321 6.82 9.15 -48.71
C GLY A 321 8.33 9.29 -48.44
N ARG A 322 8.78 10.12 -47.49
CA ARG A 322 10.17 10.10 -46.98
C ARG A 322 10.24 9.61 -45.54
N HIS A 323 11.17 8.71 -45.26
CA HIS A 323 11.60 8.43 -43.90
C HIS A 323 12.40 9.63 -43.39
N MET A 324 11.80 10.46 -42.53
CA MET A 324 12.55 11.49 -41.78
C MET A 324 13.35 10.81 -40.67
N GLU A 325 14.66 11.08 -40.63
CA GLU A 325 15.49 10.71 -39.49
C GLU A 325 15.31 11.72 -38.34
N LEU A 326 15.74 11.35 -37.13
CA LEU A 326 15.56 12.20 -35.94
C LEU A 326 16.28 13.55 -36.07
N VAL A 327 17.41 13.55 -36.79
CA VAL A 327 18.22 14.73 -37.16
C VAL A 327 17.48 15.71 -38.06
N ASP A 328 16.46 15.26 -38.81
CA ASP A 328 15.71 16.09 -39.75
C ASP A 328 14.55 16.85 -39.07
N LEU A 329 14.28 16.56 -37.78
CA LEU A 329 13.22 17.22 -37.02
C LEU A 329 13.67 18.60 -36.50
N PRO A 330 12.77 19.60 -36.40
CA PRO A 330 13.02 20.81 -35.65
C PRO A 330 13.45 20.52 -34.21
N ASN A 331 14.35 21.33 -33.64
CA ASN A 331 14.91 21.13 -32.30
C ASN A 331 13.86 20.86 -31.23
N ASP A 332 12.74 21.59 -31.23
CA ASP A 332 11.67 21.41 -30.25
C ASP A 332 11.02 20.02 -30.34
N LYS A 333 10.90 19.47 -31.56
CA LYS A 333 10.41 18.10 -31.77
C LYS A 333 11.44 17.06 -31.36
N GLN A 334 12.74 17.33 -31.58
CA GLN A 334 13.81 16.47 -31.11
C GLN A 334 13.83 16.40 -29.57
N VAL A 335 13.75 17.55 -28.88
CA VAL A 335 13.64 17.64 -27.40
C VAL A 335 12.42 16.86 -26.91
N ALA A 336 11.26 17.01 -27.57
CA ALA A 336 10.05 16.31 -27.20
C ALA A 336 10.17 14.78 -27.32
N VAL A 337 10.86 14.29 -28.37
CA VAL A 337 11.14 12.84 -28.53
C VAL A 337 12.09 12.34 -27.46
N PHE A 338 13.14 13.10 -27.14
CA PHE A 338 14.06 12.77 -26.07
C PHE A 338 13.34 12.68 -24.72
N ASN A 339 12.61 13.74 -24.34
CA ASN A 339 11.88 13.79 -23.06
C ASN A 339 10.89 12.64 -22.93
N ARG A 340 10.16 12.32 -24.01
CA ARG A 340 9.26 11.16 -24.04
C ARG A 340 10.03 9.86 -23.80
N THR A 341 11.12 9.63 -24.54
CA THR A 341 11.90 8.39 -24.44
C THR A 341 12.51 8.21 -23.05
N ALA A 342 13.09 9.28 -22.49
CA ALA A 342 13.65 9.28 -21.15
C ALA A 342 12.57 8.97 -20.09
N ARG A 343 11.42 9.63 -20.19
CA ARG A 343 10.27 9.40 -19.30
C ARG A 343 9.76 7.97 -19.39
N ASP A 344 9.60 7.43 -20.59
CA ASP A 344 9.10 6.07 -20.80
C ASP A 344 10.06 5.04 -20.19
N ARG A 345 11.38 5.20 -20.39
CA ARG A 345 12.42 4.35 -19.79
C ARG A 345 12.42 4.43 -18.26
N MET A 346 12.31 5.63 -17.70
CA MET A 346 12.27 5.82 -16.26
C MET A 346 11.00 5.22 -15.66
N THR A 347 9.86 5.41 -16.32
CA THR A 347 8.58 4.81 -15.96
C THR A 347 8.66 3.28 -15.97
N ASP A 348 9.20 2.68 -17.02
CA ASP A 348 9.36 1.21 -17.11
C ASP A 348 10.26 0.67 -16.00
N THR A 349 11.32 1.41 -15.67
CA THR A 349 12.24 1.05 -14.58
C THR A 349 11.53 1.08 -13.22
N ILE A 350 10.77 2.15 -12.94
CA ILE A 350 9.97 2.29 -11.70
C ILE A 350 8.94 1.16 -11.60
N VAL A 351 8.13 0.97 -12.64
CA VAL A 351 7.04 -0.02 -12.64
C VAL A 351 7.60 -1.44 -12.53
N GLY A 352 8.64 -1.76 -13.30
CA GLY A 352 9.28 -3.07 -13.27
C GLY A 352 9.92 -3.41 -11.92
N TYR A 353 10.39 -2.38 -11.19
CA TYR A 353 10.87 -2.54 -9.83
C TYR A 353 9.73 -2.84 -8.84
N ILE A 354 8.67 -2.03 -8.88
CA ILE A 354 7.52 -2.15 -7.96
C ILE A 354 6.80 -3.49 -8.16
N PHE A 355 6.67 -3.94 -9.41
CA PHE A 355 5.99 -5.20 -9.75
C PHE A 355 6.65 -6.44 -9.14
N ARG A 356 7.95 -6.38 -8.83
CA ARG A 356 8.70 -7.49 -8.20
C ARG A 356 8.54 -7.56 -6.68
N GLY A 357 7.77 -6.66 -6.08
CA GLY A 357 7.55 -6.69 -4.64
C GLY A 357 6.21 -6.09 -4.25
N SER A 358 6.12 -5.59 -3.01
CA SER A 358 4.88 -5.02 -2.49
C SER A 358 4.58 -3.65 -3.11
N HIS A 359 3.45 -3.54 -3.80
CA HIS A 359 2.98 -2.31 -4.42
C HIS A 359 2.93 -1.12 -3.44
N ILE A 360 2.28 -1.26 -2.28
CA ILE A 360 2.17 -0.18 -1.30
C ILE A 360 3.49 0.22 -0.63
N HIS A 361 4.51 -0.66 -0.62
CA HIS A 361 5.82 -0.33 -0.05
C HIS A 361 6.72 0.28 -1.13
N HIS A 362 7.07 -0.51 -2.15
CA HIS A 362 8.00 -0.07 -3.20
C HIS A 362 7.39 1.02 -4.10
N GLY A 363 6.07 1.09 -4.18
CA GLY A 363 5.34 2.14 -4.89
C GLY A 363 4.90 3.31 -4.01
N ALA A 364 5.40 3.44 -2.78
CA ALA A 364 5.01 4.53 -1.88
C ALA A 364 5.20 5.91 -2.53
N ALA A 365 6.36 6.16 -3.16
CA ALA A 365 6.65 7.43 -3.81
C ALA A 365 5.66 7.76 -4.95
N PRO A 366 5.47 6.91 -5.98
CA PRO A 366 4.51 7.23 -7.04
C PRO A 366 3.06 7.24 -6.56
N LEU A 367 2.66 6.37 -5.62
CA LEU A 367 1.29 6.40 -5.08
C LEU A 367 1.00 7.72 -4.38
N LEU A 368 1.93 8.20 -3.55
CA LEU A 368 1.78 9.47 -2.85
C LEU A 368 1.74 10.64 -3.84
N PHE A 369 2.69 10.70 -4.77
CA PHE A 369 2.78 11.75 -5.77
C PHE A 369 1.53 11.84 -6.66
N LEU A 370 1.00 10.69 -7.08
CA LEU A 370 -0.18 10.62 -7.95
C LEU A 370 -1.50 10.90 -7.21
N GLY A 371 -1.47 11.15 -5.89
CA GLY A 371 -2.65 11.48 -5.10
C GLY A 371 -3.43 10.26 -4.61
N ALA A 372 -2.78 9.10 -4.40
CA ALA A 372 -3.44 7.96 -3.76
C ALA A 372 -3.82 8.25 -2.30
N GLY A 373 -3.09 9.15 -1.65
CA GLY A 373 -3.35 9.62 -0.29
C GLY A 373 -3.38 8.53 0.77
N VAL A 374 -2.65 7.44 0.54
CA VAL A 374 -2.45 6.36 1.50
C VAL A 374 -0.96 6.02 1.58
N LEU A 375 -0.44 5.94 2.80
CA LEU A 375 0.97 5.70 3.07
C LEU A 375 1.15 4.63 4.15
N LYS A 376 2.06 3.67 3.96
CA LYS A 376 2.36 2.68 5.01
C LYS A 376 3.16 3.30 6.15
N LYS A 377 2.79 3.00 7.39
CA LYS A 377 3.45 3.57 8.57
C LYS A 377 4.88 3.06 8.80
N ASP A 378 5.20 1.87 8.29
CA ASP A 378 6.48 1.21 8.52
C ASP A 378 7.52 1.46 7.40
N LEU A 379 7.28 2.42 6.51
CA LEU A 379 8.19 2.69 5.39
C LEU A 379 9.57 3.17 5.85
N VAL A 380 9.63 4.12 6.80
CA VAL A 380 10.91 4.61 7.37
C VAL A 380 11.57 3.52 8.19
N LEU A 381 10.80 2.79 9.00
CA LEU A 381 11.27 1.64 9.77
C LEU A 381 11.92 0.56 8.87
N ARG A 382 11.43 0.41 7.64
CA ARG A 382 11.94 -0.56 6.65
C ARG A 382 13.00 0.00 5.70
N ARG A 383 13.40 1.27 5.83
CA ARG A 383 14.28 2.00 4.90
C ARG A 383 13.78 2.02 3.46
N ILE A 384 12.47 2.06 3.27
CA ILE A 384 11.87 2.15 1.94
C ILE A 384 11.89 3.60 1.45
N ILE A 385 11.57 4.56 2.31
CA ILE A 385 11.63 5.98 1.94
C ILE A 385 12.12 6.77 3.14
N GLU A 386 12.91 7.81 2.86
CA GLU A 386 13.41 8.71 3.88
C GLU A 386 12.33 9.73 4.27
N PRO A 387 12.26 10.19 5.53
CA PRO A 387 11.23 11.15 5.98
C PRO A 387 11.15 12.42 5.13
N PHE A 388 12.29 13.03 4.79
CA PHE A 388 12.34 14.26 3.97
C PHE A 388 11.80 14.05 2.55
N ASN A 389 11.86 12.83 2.01
CA ASN A 389 11.24 12.52 0.72
C ASN A 389 9.72 12.41 0.85
N ILE A 390 9.20 11.92 1.98
CA ILE A 390 7.75 11.91 2.24
C ILE A 390 7.24 13.35 2.30
N GLU A 391 7.90 14.20 3.08
CA GLU A 391 7.58 15.62 3.21
C GLU A 391 7.54 16.32 1.84
N LYS A 392 8.63 16.19 1.06
CA LYS A 392 8.74 16.75 -0.29
C LYS A 392 7.59 16.29 -1.18
N LEU A 393 7.31 14.98 -1.22
CA LEU A 393 6.24 14.43 -2.05
C LEU A 393 4.84 14.90 -1.63
N LEU A 394 4.56 15.05 -0.33
CA LEU A 394 3.28 15.55 0.17
C LEU A 394 3.06 17.02 -0.20
N LEU A 395 4.10 17.85 -0.10
CA LEU A 395 4.06 19.26 -0.43
C LEU A 395 3.97 19.48 -1.96
N ASP A 396 4.81 18.78 -2.74
CA ASP A 396 4.89 18.94 -4.20
C ASP A 396 3.64 18.41 -4.92
N SER A 397 2.99 17.37 -4.38
CA SER A 397 1.72 16.87 -4.90
C SER A 397 0.54 17.80 -4.58
N ARG A 398 0.74 18.85 -3.76
CA ARG A 398 -0.32 19.68 -3.15
C ARG A 398 -1.40 18.84 -2.46
N ALA A 399 -1.04 17.64 -2.02
CA ALA A 399 -1.97 16.71 -1.41
C ALA A 399 -2.25 17.06 0.05
N CYS A 400 -1.41 17.87 0.70
CA CYS A 400 -1.42 18.01 2.15
C CYS A 400 -1.16 19.46 2.57
N ALA A 401 -1.89 19.94 3.58
CA ALA A 401 -1.53 21.17 4.27
C ALA A 401 -0.33 20.94 5.19
N SER A 402 0.52 21.95 5.43
CA SER A 402 1.78 21.79 6.17
C SER A 402 1.60 21.16 7.56
N HIS A 403 0.57 21.55 8.31
CA HIS A 403 0.30 21.00 9.65
C HIS A 403 -0.05 19.50 9.63
N GLU A 404 -0.69 19.01 8.56
CA GLU A 404 -1.00 17.59 8.41
C GLU A 404 0.28 16.82 8.05
N VAL A 405 1.19 17.41 7.26
CA VAL A 405 2.50 16.80 6.96
C VAL A 405 3.28 16.49 8.25
N ASP A 406 3.32 17.44 9.20
CA ASP A 406 4.00 17.26 10.48
C ASP A 406 3.43 16.08 11.28
N GLU A 407 2.10 15.97 11.38
CA GLU A 407 1.46 14.85 12.07
C GLU A 407 1.80 13.50 11.42
N ILE A 408 1.75 13.44 10.08
CA ILE A 408 2.08 12.23 9.31
C ILE A 408 3.54 11.82 9.55
N LEU A 409 4.47 12.78 9.49
CA LEU A 409 5.90 12.51 9.71
C LEU A 409 6.17 12.04 11.14
N MET A 410 5.55 12.67 12.15
CA MET A 410 5.68 12.26 13.54
C MET A 410 5.23 10.81 13.74
N GLU A 411 4.07 10.42 13.19
CA GLU A 411 3.57 9.04 13.32
C GLU A 411 4.50 8.02 12.66
N ILE A 412 5.00 8.30 11.46
CA ILE A 412 5.85 7.37 10.70
C ILE A 412 7.22 7.23 11.36
N VAL A 413 7.79 8.32 11.87
CA VAL A 413 9.09 8.35 12.54
C VAL A 413 9.01 7.73 13.94
N ALA A 414 7.89 7.89 14.66
CA ALA A 414 7.68 7.35 16.01
C ALA A 414 7.84 5.82 16.09
N ARG A 415 7.68 5.09 14.98
CA ARG A 415 7.94 3.64 14.91
C ARG A 415 9.43 3.27 15.01
N GLY A 416 10.30 4.27 14.95
CA GLY A 416 11.73 4.13 15.12
C GLY A 416 12.47 3.88 13.81
N HIS A 417 13.77 4.19 13.84
CA HIS A 417 14.67 3.92 12.72
C HIS A 417 15.35 2.55 12.92
N PRO A 418 15.56 1.72 11.89
CA PRO A 418 16.15 0.38 12.03
C PRO A 418 17.52 0.33 12.74
N LYS A 419 18.27 1.45 12.78
CA LYS A 419 19.52 1.55 13.57
C LYS A 419 19.28 1.57 15.09
N SER A 420 18.08 1.92 15.57
CA SER A 420 17.74 1.94 17.00
C SER A 420 17.48 0.54 17.56
N PHE A 421 17.23 -0.46 16.70
CA PHE A 421 17.01 -1.83 17.14
C PHE A 421 18.36 -2.56 17.31
N ARG A 422 18.53 -3.26 18.44
CA ARG A 422 19.71 -4.11 18.73
C ARG A 422 19.29 -5.56 18.92
N GLY A 423 20.24 -6.48 18.74
CA GLY A 423 20.08 -7.91 19.02
C GLY A 423 18.91 -8.57 18.29
N GLY A 424 18.10 -9.36 19.02
CA GLY A 424 17.00 -10.14 18.46
C GLY A 424 15.91 -9.32 17.76
N ARG A 425 15.62 -8.09 18.21
CA ARG A 425 14.63 -7.22 17.53
C ARG A 425 15.11 -6.77 16.16
N ALA A 426 16.40 -6.42 16.02
CA ALA A 426 16.99 -6.08 14.72
C ALA A 426 16.92 -7.27 13.75
N LEU A 427 17.13 -8.49 14.27
CA LEU A 427 17.03 -9.72 13.50
C LEU A 427 15.59 -10.00 13.06
N MET A 428 14.60 -9.84 13.96
CA MET A 428 13.19 -10.00 13.64
C MET A 428 12.72 -9.01 12.56
N LEU A 429 13.14 -7.75 12.64
CA LEU A 429 12.84 -6.74 11.63
C LEU A 429 13.46 -7.12 10.28
N ARG A 430 14.74 -7.50 10.27
CA ARG A 430 15.48 -7.93 9.06
C ARG A 430 14.90 -9.20 8.40
N TRP A 431 14.24 -10.03 9.20
CA TRP A 431 13.61 -11.28 8.77
C TRP A 431 12.10 -11.18 8.56
N ASP A 432 11.54 -9.96 8.57
CA ASP A 432 10.12 -9.68 8.32
C ASP A 432 9.13 -10.30 9.33
N PHE A 433 9.56 -10.50 10.58
CA PHE A 433 8.71 -11.01 11.66
C PHE A 433 7.87 -9.93 12.34
N ILE A 434 8.37 -8.70 12.41
CA ILE A 434 7.69 -7.55 13.02
C ILE A 434 7.32 -6.50 11.98
#